data_AF-A0AAU7AZ41-F1
#
_entry.id   AF-A0AAU7AZ41-F1
#
_cell.length_a   1.000
_cell.length_b   1.000
_cell.length_c   1.000
_cell.angle_alpha   90.00
_cell.angle_beta   90.00
_cell.angle_gamma   90.00
#
_symmetry.space_group_name_H-M   'P 1'
#
loop_
_entity.id
_entity.type
_entity.pdbx_description
1 polymer ?
#
loop_
_entity_poly.entity_id
_entity_poly.type
_entity_poly.pdbx_seq_one_letter_code
_entity_poly.pdbx_strand_id
1 'polypeptide(L)'
;MSSETTALKCFMHIPRSGGSTFYAALAAASPPDTVAPATHDRTVFGSFDRFADLGAPLADHVITTSAGFEDLEGRYAVVGGHLSLATLRTLVGPESVATVLREPGSRLLSLYAGLRSEPGLHELVDPYPVVATAEQPLHEFLASTRAAALTDNQVARFVLAGDARLPVDGFMSRDDAEAVAADAIARLEEFGCVTILELGSEAWNGLEHFFGVTLTPQDAAAPDGPRDGSVPFPPLTAEALALLDDRCAADALIYDHFLLQRCDDEDEARRISEMALVTQLITFGDRGGRSASRAQGQDATISELEASRAAAEARTAELSGAADAVRAELGDAGDALRDERDEARQQLTQAQERTAAAEERVAAAEERAATAEGQAAGAGKPDPRVAELEAQLAAAQAEAADAGDVRQQLADTEARLAAADAQAASAADAEQRLADVQAQLAAASSSQERVAELEKQLAAAGSSQERVAELEKQLAAAGSSQERVAKLEEQLAAAGQREDLVADLERRNAELKRQLEEQAGREADVRAELSEVRGSASWQLTAPVRAAGDRLGSFLRR
;
A
#
# COMPACT_ATOMS: atom_id res chain seq x y z
N MET A 1 34.65 -26.28 41.70
CA MET A 1 34.56 -25.01 40.96
C MET A 1 33.22 -24.41 41.34
N SER A 2 33.20 -23.48 42.29
CA SER A 2 32.00 -22.72 42.58
C SER A 2 31.64 -21.99 41.30
N SER A 3 30.51 -22.32 40.66
CA SER A 3 30.05 -21.55 39.51
C SER A 3 29.75 -20.16 40.04
N GLU A 4 30.61 -19.22 39.71
CA GLU A 4 30.37 -17.81 39.96
C GLU A 4 29.08 -17.47 39.22
N THR A 5 27.99 -17.29 39.97
CA THR A 5 26.68 -16.97 39.41
C THR A 5 26.85 -15.65 38.67
N THR A 6 26.81 -15.70 37.34
CA THR A 6 26.98 -14.52 36.50
C THR A 6 25.85 -13.56 36.85
N ALA A 7 26.19 -12.35 37.29
CA ALA A 7 25.18 -11.35 37.60
C ALA A 7 24.32 -11.09 36.36
N LEU A 8 22.99 -10.98 36.56
CA LEU A 8 22.03 -10.67 35.50
C LEU A 8 22.43 -9.36 34.80
N LYS A 9 22.46 -9.38 33.47
CA LYS A 9 22.67 -8.19 32.64
C LYS A 9 21.44 -7.93 31.78
N CYS A 10 21.12 -6.66 31.58
CA CYS A 10 19.97 -6.25 30.80
C CYS A 10 20.37 -5.51 29.53
N PHE A 11 19.66 -5.78 28.43
CA PHE A 11 19.77 -5.06 27.18
C PHE A 11 18.49 -4.26 26.90
N MET A 12 18.55 -2.95 27.12
CA MET A 12 17.48 -2.02 26.80
C MET A 12 17.44 -1.77 25.29
N HIS A 13 16.58 -2.51 24.58
CA HIS A 13 16.43 -2.39 23.14
C HIS A 13 15.46 -1.26 22.82
N ILE A 14 15.98 -0.17 22.25
CA ILE A 14 15.17 0.94 21.74
C ILE A 14 14.66 0.57 20.33
N PRO A 15 13.36 0.70 20.01
CA PRO A 15 12.83 0.35 18.71
C PRO A 15 13.64 0.94 17.56
N ARG A 16 14.16 0.05 16.69
CA ARG A 16 14.89 0.36 15.46
C ARG A 16 16.28 0.97 15.62
N SER A 17 16.89 0.83 16.79
CA SER A 17 18.31 1.13 17.00
C SER A 17 19.26 -0.04 16.68
N GLY A 18 18.79 -1.05 15.92
CA GLY A 18 19.57 -2.25 15.59
C GLY A 18 19.54 -3.33 16.67
N GLY A 19 18.77 -3.15 17.75
CA GLY A 19 18.77 -4.08 18.87
C GLY A 19 18.27 -5.48 18.54
N SER A 20 17.41 -5.70 17.54
CA SER A 20 17.07 -7.07 17.10
C SER A 20 18.31 -7.83 16.61
N THR A 21 19.21 -7.17 15.87
CA THR A 21 20.46 -7.76 15.37
C THR A 21 21.41 -8.06 16.53
N PHE A 22 21.59 -7.10 17.45
CA PHE A 22 22.43 -7.31 18.64
C PHE A 22 21.87 -8.40 19.55
N TYR A 23 20.54 -8.43 19.76
CA TYR A 23 19.90 -9.43 20.61
C TYR A 23 20.00 -10.84 20.01
N ALA A 24 19.82 -10.98 18.70
CA ALA A 24 20.04 -12.25 18.00
C ALA A 24 21.50 -12.72 18.11
N ALA A 25 22.47 -11.80 17.93
CA ALA A 25 23.89 -12.12 18.11
C ALA A 25 24.21 -12.52 19.55
N LEU A 26 23.61 -11.85 20.54
CA LEU A 26 23.77 -12.13 21.96
C LEU A 26 23.20 -13.49 22.33
N ALA A 27 22.00 -13.81 21.84
CA ALA A 27 21.39 -15.14 22.00
C ALA A 27 22.24 -16.24 21.35
N ALA A 28 22.83 -15.98 20.18
CA ALA A 28 23.70 -16.93 19.49
C ALA A 28 25.06 -17.13 20.18
N ALA A 29 25.61 -16.09 20.81
CA ALA A 29 26.90 -16.12 21.49
C ALA A 29 26.82 -16.65 22.94
N SER A 30 25.64 -16.59 23.55
CA SER A 30 25.42 -17.02 24.93
C SER A 30 25.12 -18.53 25.02
N PRO A 31 25.32 -19.16 26.19
CA PRO A 31 24.90 -20.55 26.38
C PRO A 31 23.39 -20.70 26.13
N PRO A 32 22.93 -21.85 25.60
CA PRO A 32 21.50 -22.11 25.37
C PRO A 32 20.67 -21.83 26.63
N ASP A 33 19.47 -21.29 26.43
CA ASP A 33 18.49 -20.98 27.49
C ASP A 33 18.94 -19.95 28.54
N THR A 34 20.07 -19.26 28.34
CA THR A 34 20.53 -18.19 29.26
C THR A 34 20.09 -16.79 28.87
N VAL A 35 19.59 -16.62 27.64
CA VAL A 35 19.04 -15.34 27.16
C VAL A 35 17.53 -15.48 27.10
N ALA A 36 16.82 -14.54 27.73
CA ALA A 36 15.36 -14.52 27.72
C ALA A 36 14.81 -14.38 26.28
N PRO A 37 13.57 -14.80 26.01
CA PRO A 37 12.86 -14.30 24.82
C PRO A 37 12.82 -12.76 24.83
N ALA A 38 12.76 -12.13 23.65
CA ALA A 38 12.68 -10.67 23.57
C ALA A 38 11.36 -10.19 24.17
N THR A 39 11.43 -9.38 25.23
CA THR A 39 10.28 -8.96 26.03
C THR A 39 9.88 -7.52 25.77
N HIS A 40 8.64 -7.16 26.11
CA HIS A 40 8.10 -5.82 25.94
C HIS A 40 7.45 -5.37 27.25
N ASP A 41 7.64 -4.11 27.63
CA ASP A 41 6.82 -3.46 28.66
C ASP A 41 5.79 -2.53 28.02
N ARG A 42 5.06 -1.79 28.85
CA ARG A 42 3.97 -0.92 28.40
C ARG A 42 4.44 0.31 27.61
N THR A 43 5.73 0.67 27.68
CA THR A 43 6.27 1.94 27.19
C THR A 43 6.12 2.10 25.67
N VAL A 44 6.22 1.01 24.92
CA VAL A 44 6.06 1.01 23.44
C VAL A 44 4.61 0.99 22.96
N PHE A 45 3.65 0.84 23.87
CA PHE A 45 2.23 0.68 23.54
C PHE A 45 1.38 1.90 23.91
N GLY A 46 1.97 2.91 24.56
CA GLY A 46 1.22 4.09 25.03
C GLY A 46 0.12 3.69 26.02
N SER A 47 -1.11 4.17 25.79
CA SER A 47 -2.29 3.81 26.60
C SER A 47 -2.89 2.45 26.27
N PHE A 48 -2.46 1.79 25.19
CA PHE A 48 -2.98 0.48 24.85
C PHE A 48 -2.68 -0.52 25.99
N ASP A 49 -3.72 -1.16 26.51
CA ASP A 49 -3.64 -2.04 27.68
C ASP A 49 -4.26 -3.42 27.45
N ARG A 50 -4.84 -3.65 26.26
CA ARG A 50 -5.47 -4.91 25.86
C ARG A 50 -4.43 -5.90 25.29
N PHE A 51 -3.34 -6.12 26.01
CA PHE A 51 -2.22 -6.94 25.53
C PHE A 51 -2.59 -8.40 25.24
N ALA A 52 -3.61 -8.93 25.93
CA ALA A 52 -4.14 -10.26 25.66
C ALA A 52 -4.88 -10.37 24.31
N ASP A 53 -5.24 -9.26 23.69
CA ASP A 53 -5.87 -9.22 22.37
C ASP A 53 -4.82 -9.23 21.24
N LEU A 54 -3.52 -9.07 21.55
CA LEU A 54 -2.44 -9.10 20.55
C LEU A 54 -2.23 -10.50 19.98
N GLY A 55 -1.66 -10.59 18.77
CA GLY A 55 -1.31 -11.86 18.15
C GLY A 55 -0.12 -12.55 18.83
N ALA A 56 -0.12 -13.90 18.84
CA ALA A 56 1.03 -14.67 19.29
C ALA A 56 2.17 -14.63 18.25
N PRO A 57 3.46 -14.53 18.65
CA PRO A 57 3.94 -14.64 20.04
C PRO A 57 4.04 -13.31 20.79
N LEU A 58 3.60 -12.18 20.21
CA LEU A 58 3.78 -10.86 20.84
C LEU A 58 3.06 -10.77 22.19
N ALA A 59 1.80 -11.23 22.26
CA ALA A 59 1.03 -11.23 23.51
C ALA A 59 1.76 -11.94 24.67
N ASP A 60 2.42 -13.07 24.40
CA ASP A 60 3.15 -13.87 25.40
C ASP A 60 4.43 -13.18 25.87
N HIS A 61 4.96 -12.24 25.09
CA HIS A 61 6.18 -11.51 25.37
C HIS A 61 5.96 -10.14 26.01
N VAL A 62 4.70 -9.71 26.22
CA VAL A 62 4.40 -8.47 26.95
C VAL A 62 4.31 -8.76 28.45
N ILE A 63 5.23 -8.17 29.22
CA ILE A 63 5.29 -8.33 30.68
C ILE A 63 4.63 -7.12 31.34
N THR A 64 3.54 -7.38 32.07
CA THR A 64 2.75 -6.34 32.73
C THR A 64 2.64 -6.51 34.24
N THR A 65 3.21 -7.59 34.80
CA THR A 65 3.07 -7.93 36.22
C THR A 65 4.42 -8.19 36.86
N SER A 66 4.53 -7.92 38.17
CA SER A 66 5.74 -8.19 38.97
C SER A 66 6.15 -9.66 38.91
N ALA A 67 5.19 -10.59 38.89
CA ALA A 67 5.49 -12.03 38.79
C ALA A 67 6.20 -12.40 37.48
N GLY A 68 5.88 -11.73 36.36
CA GLY A 68 6.58 -11.94 35.10
C GLY A 68 8.03 -11.44 35.15
N PHE A 69 8.31 -10.38 35.90
CA PHE A 69 9.68 -9.87 36.09
C PHE A 69 10.50 -10.77 37.01
N GLU A 70 9.92 -11.27 38.11
CA GLU A 70 10.57 -12.24 39.00
C GLU A 70 10.96 -13.53 38.25
N ASP A 71 10.16 -13.96 37.27
CA ASP A 71 10.46 -15.13 36.45
C ASP A 71 11.71 -14.93 35.58
N LEU A 72 11.96 -13.71 35.13
CA LEU A 72 13.13 -13.38 34.32
C LEU A 72 14.43 -13.44 35.15
N GLU A 73 14.41 -12.84 36.34
CA GLU A 73 15.60 -12.70 37.20
C GLU A 73 16.15 -14.07 37.65
N GLY A 74 15.27 -15.02 37.95
CA GLY A 74 15.67 -16.34 38.44
C GLY A 74 16.11 -17.34 37.37
N ARG A 75 15.87 -17.04 36.08
CA ARG A 75 16.02 -18.02 34.98
C ARG A 75 17.10 -17.65 33.96
N TYR A 76 17.30 -16.37 33.69
CA TYR A 76 18.16 -15.92 32.60
C TYR A 76 19.38 -15.17 33.13
N ALA A 77 20.50 -15.29 32.42
CA ALA A 77 21.69 -14.48 32.66
C ALA A 77 21.61 -13.14 31.90
N VAL A 78 20.83 -13.12 30.81
CA VAL A 78 20.59 -11.91 30.01
C VAL A 78 19.10 -11.74 29.75
N VAL A 79 18.59 -10.55 30.04
CA VAL A 79 17.23 -10.12 29.70
C VAL A 79 17.32 -8.97 28.72
N GLY A 80 16.55 -8.99 27.65
CA GLY A 80 16.45 -7.81 26.81
C GLY A 80 15.17 -7.74 26.00
N GLY A 81 15.00 -6.60 25.39
CA GLY A 81 13.78 -6.26 24.67
C GLY A 81 13.37 -4.81 24.87
N HIS A 82 12.16 -4.49 24.47
CA HIS A 82 11.57 -3.17 24.55
C HIS A 82 11.07 -2.89 25.97
N LEU A 83 12.02 -2.79 26.91
CA LEU A 83 11.81 -2.53 28.33
C LEU A 83 12.37 -1.14 28.68
N SER A 84 11.59 -0.31 29.37
CA SER A 84 12.04 0.97 29.90
C SER A 84 13.05 0.80 31.04
N LEU A 85 13.81 1.85 31.33
CA LEU A 85 14.70 1.89 32.48
C LEU A 85 13.92 1.72 33.80
N ALA A 86 12.71 2.28 33.90
CA ALA A 86 11.87 2.12 35.09
C ALA A 86 11.57 0.64 35.38
N THR A 87 11.28 -0.12 34.34
CA THR A 87 11.10 -1.57 34.41
C THR A 87 12.40 -2.32 34.69
N LEU A 88 13.49 -2.00 33.99
CA LEU A 88 14.78 -2.69 34.19
C LEU A 88 15.33 -2.49 35.61
N ARG A 89 15.06 -1.35 36.24
CA ARG A 89 15.47 -1.08 37.63
C ARG A 89 14.77 -1.95 38.67
N THR A 90 13.71 -2.67 38.31
CA THR A 90 13.12 -3.68 39.20
C THR A 90 13.89 -5.00 39.17
N LEU A 91 14.76 -5.20 38.17
CA LEU A 91 15.57 -6.41 37.98
C LEU A 91 17.03 -6.20 38.39
N VAL A 92 17.63 -5.08 37.97
CA VAL A 92 19.07 -4.81 38.14
C VAL A 92 19.37 -3.33 38.37
N GLY A 93 20.57 -3.04 38.89
CA GLY A 93 21.11 -1.68 38.91
C GLY A 93 21.43 -1.15 37.50
N PRO A 94 21.42 0.18 37.28
CA PRO A 94 21.69 0.77 35.96
C PRO A 94 23.07 0.38 35.39
N GLU A 95 24.07 0.13 36.23
CA GLU A 95 25.40 -0.36 35.85
C GLU A 95 25.39 -1.74 35.17
N SER A 96 24.28 -2.49 35.31
CA SER A 96 24.04 -3.78 34.67
C SER A 96 23.09 -3.67 33.46
N VAL A 97 22.86 -2.45 32.96
CA VAL A 97 22.07 -2.19 31.75
C VAL A 97 23.00 -1.72 30.62
N ALA A 98 22.77 -2.26 29.43
CA ALA A 98 23.34 -1.78 28.18
C ALA A 98 22.25 -1.29 27.22
N THR A 99 22.57 -0.32 26.37
CA THR A 99 21.72 0.11 25.26
C THR A 99 22.52 0.54 24.04
N VAL A 100 21.83 0.59 22.89
CA VAL A 100 22.38 1.09 21.62
C VAL A 100 21.52 2.26 21.17
N LEU A 101 22.18 3.40 20.97
CA LEU A 101 21.61 4.58 20.34
C LEU A 101 21.79 4.51 18.82
N ARG A 102 20.92 5.22 18.11
CA ARG A 102 20.94 5.38 16.66
C ARG A 102 20.57 6.82 16.35
N GLU A 103 21.09 7.38 15.26
CA GLU A 103 20.71 8.72 14.82
C GLU A 103 19.16 8.82 14.76
N PRO A 104 18.55 9.78 15.49
CA PRO A 104 17.11 9.75 15.76
C PRO A 104 16.20 9.81 14.53
N GLY A 105 16.52 10.65 13.54
CA GLY A 105 15.77 10.76 12.29
C GLY A 105 15.84 9.46 11.49
N SER A 106 17.03 8.85 11.42
CA SER A 106 17.27 7.56 10.80
C SER A 106 16.50 6.43 11.48
N ARG A 107 16.49 6.41 12.81
CA ARG A 107 15.70 5.47 13.61
C ARG A 107 14.22 5.58 13.28
N LEU A 108 13.69 6.80 13.22
CA LEU A 108 12.27 7.07 13.00
C LEU A 108 11.82 6.72 11.56
N LEU A 109 12.63 7.06 10.56
CA LEU A 109 12.41 6.62 9.16
C LEU A 109 12.47 5.10 9.04
N SER A 110 13.41 4.47 9.76
CA SER A 110 13.54 3.01 9.81
C SER A 110 12.33 2.35 10.49
N LEU A 111 11.75 2.97 11.53
CA LEU A 111 10.51 2.52 12.17
C LEU A 111 9.35 2.55 11.20
N TYR A 112 9.09 3.71 10.61
CA TYR A 112 8.00 3.85 9.65
C TYR A 112 8.14 2.86 8.49
N ALA A 113 9.36 2.67 7.99
CA ALA A 113 9.61 1.68 6.95
C ALA A 113 9.43 0.24 7.41
N GLY A 114 9.83 -0.10 8.64
CA GLY A 114 9.58 -1.43 9.22
C GLY A 114 8.09 -1.73 9.29
N LEU A 115 7.31 -0.81 9.85
CA LEU A 115 5.87 -0.95 10.01
C LEU A 115 5.11 -1.19 8.69
N ARG A 116 5.60 -0.64 7.57
CA ARG A 116 5.00 -0.83 6.23
C ARG A 116 5.49 -2.06 5.45
N SER A 117 6.63 -2.63 5.85
CA SER A 117 7.32 -3.67 5.05
C SER A 117 7.41 -5.03 5.73
N GLU A 118 7.11 -5.13 7.02
CA GLU A 118 7.16 -6.38 7.77
C GLU A 118 5.84 -7.18 7.61
N PRO A 119 5.84 -8.30 6.85
CA PRO A 119 4.64 -9.12 6.68
C PRO A 119 4.27 -9.81 7.99
N GLY A 120 2.97 -9.97 8.25
CA GLY A 120 2.49 -10.58 9.48
C GLY A 120 2.46 -9.62 10.67
N LEU A 121 3.07 -8.44 10.56
CA LEU A 121 3.14 -7.50 11.68
C LEU A 121 1.76 -6.98 12.06
N HIS A 122 0.87 -6.78 11.08
CA HIS A 122 -0.51 -6.36 11.34
C HIS A 122 -1.24 -7.37 12.22
N GLU A 123 -1.14 -8.66 11.90
CA GLU A 123 -1.76 -9.76 12.65
C GLU A 123 -1.14 -9.92 14.05
N LEU A 124 0.15 -9.60 14.21
CA LEU A 124 0.82 -9.66 15.51
C LEU A 124 0.41 -8.51 16.43
N VAL A 125 0.20 -7.30 15.88
CA VAL A 125 -0.06 -6.11 16.70
C VAL A 125 -1.52 -5.71 16.75
N ASP A 126 -2.42 -6.23 15.90
CA ASP A 126 -3.86 -5.97 16.00
C ASP A 126 -4.36 -6.36 17.41
N PRO A 127 -5.14 -5.52 18.13
CA PRO A 127 -5.77 -4.27 17.71
C PRO A 127 -5.01 -2.97 18.06
N TYR A 128 -3.70 -3.02 18.29
CA TYR A 128 -2.85 -1.83 18.47
C TYR A 128 -2.73 -1.06 17.14
N PRO A 129 -3.18 0.21 17.06
CA PRO A 129 -3.42 0.88 15.77
C PRO A 129 -2.15 1.40 15.07
N VAL A 130 -0.94 1.07 15.54
CA VAL A 130 0.30 1.66 15.00
C VAL A 130 0.52 1.30 13.54
N VAL A 131 0.29 0.04 13.13
CA VAL A 131 0.48 -0.39 11.74
C VAL A 131 -0.53 0.30 10.82
N ALA A 132 -1.80 0.35 11.21
CA ALA A 132 -2.84 1.07 10.46
C ALA A 132 -2.52 2.57 10.34
N THR A 133 -1.91 3.16 11.38
CA THR A 133 -1.45 4.55 11.34
C THR A 133 -0.26 4.72 10.39
N ALA A 134 0.66 3.75 10.34
CA ALA A 134 1.82 3.79 9.45
C ALA A 134 1.47 3.58 7.97
N GLU A 135 0.24 3.17 7.63
CA GLU A 135 -0.25 3.15 6.24
C GLU A 135 -0.44 4.55 5.66
N GLN A 136 -0.65 5.56 6.52
CA GLN A 136 -0.78 6.97 6.10
C GLN A 136 0.55 7.56 5.62
N PRO A 137 0.53 8.68 4.87
CA PRO A 137 1.74 9.44 4.54
C PRO A 137 2.61 9.73 5.76
N LEU A 138 3.94 9.81 5.57
CA LEU A 138 4.89 9.94 6.70
C LEU A 138 4.55 11.14 7.62
N HIS A 139 4.19 12.29 7.06
CA HIS A 139 3.80 13.46 7.86
C HIS A 139 2.56 13.20 8.73
N GLU A 140 1.53 12.50 8.21
CA GLU A 140 0.35 12.12 8.99
C GLU A 140 0.69 11.10 10.09
N PHE A 141 1.56 10.13 9.79
CA PHE A 141 2.05 9.18 10.78
C PHE A 141 2.79 9.88 11.94
N LEU A 142 3.67 10.83 11.61
CA LEU A 142 4.42 11.61 12.60
C LEU A 142 3.58 12.61 13.39
N ALA A 143 2.48 13.10 12.80
CA ALA A 143 1.52 13.97 13.45
C ALA A 143 0.48 13.22 14.31
N SER A 144 0.36 11.90 14.15
CA SER A 144 -0.64 11.10 14.84
C SER A 144 -0.24 10.78 16.28
N THR A 145 -1.04 11.23 17.24
CA THR A 145 -0.87 10.90 18.66
C THR A 145 -1.00 9.40 18.94
N ARG A 146 -1.69 8.65 18.06
CA ARG A 146 -1.79 7.18 18.16
C ARG A 146 -0.46 6.46 17.93
N ALA A 147 0.52 7.14 17.32
CA ALA A 147 1.87 6.62 17.12
C ALA A 147 2.90 7.26 18.06
N ALA A 148 2.50 8.24 18.90
CA ALA A 148 3.43 9.05 19.69
C ALA A 148 4.36 8.23 20.59
N ALA A 149 3.86 7.14 21.18
CA ALA A 149 4.64 6.23 22.03
C ALA A 149 5.83 5.54 21.33
N LEU A 150 5.87 5.58 19.99
CA LEU A 150 6.93 5.02 19.16
C LEU A 150 7.70 6.06 18.34
N THR A 151 7.09 7.23 18.10
CA THR A 151 7.64 8.27 17.23
C THR A 151 8.37 9.37 17.98
N ASP A 152 7.87 9.77 19.14
CA ASP A 152 8.28 11.00 19.82
C ASP A 152 9.36 10.75 20.88
N ASN A 153 10.59 11.21 20.65
CA ASN A 153 11.70 11.20 21.61
C ASN A 153 11.86 9.84 22.33
N GLN A 154 11.99 8.78 21.52
CA GLN A 154 11.90 7.40 21.97
C GLN A 154 12.98 7.01 22.99
N VAL A 155 14.20 7.53 22.82
CA VAL A 155 15.29 7.29 23.79
C VAL A 155 14.90 7.91 25.12
N ALA A 156 14.49 9.19 25.12
CA ALA A 156 14.03 9.87 26.32
C ALA A 156 12.86 9.14 26.99
N ARG A 157 11.86 8.66 26.24
CA ARG A 157 10.72 7.88 26.77
C ARG A 157 11.12 6.60 27.46
N PHE A 158 12.09 5.87 26.91
CA PHE A 158 12.58 4.64 27.52
C PHE A 158 13.35 4.90 28.81
N VAL A 159 14.17 5.94 28.82
CA VAL A 159 15.03 6.29 29.96
C VAL A 159 14.23 6.97 31.09
N LEU A 160 13.26 7.80 30.73
CA LEU A 160 12.45 8.63 31.63
C LEU A 160 10.97 8.20 31.64
N ALA A 161 10.70 6.90 31.53
CA ALA A 161 9.33 6.38 31.51
C ALA A 161 8.53 6.88 32.73
N GLY A 162 7.40 7.54 32.46
CA GLY A 162 6.53 8.15 33.48
C GLY A 162 6.77 9.65 33.74
N ASP A 163 7.72 10.28 33.07
CA ASP A 163 7.92 11.74 33.15
C ASP A 163 6.73 12.50 32.57
N ALA A 164 6.26 13.53 33.28
CA ALA A 164 5.07 14.29 32.89
C ALA A 164 5.27 15.12 31.59
N ARG A 165 6.52 15.44 31.21
CA ARG A 165 6.85 16.12 29.96
C ARG A 165 6.77 15.21 28.74
N LEU A 166 6.74 13.89 28.96
CA LEU A 166 6.65 12.85 27.94
C LEU A 166 5.29 12.14 28.03
N PRO A 167 4.19 12.80 27.64
CA PRO A 167 2.85 12.25 27.79
C PRO A 167 2.69 10.94 27.02
N VAL A 168 2.02 9.96 27.65
CA VAL A 168 1.92 8.58 27.16
C VAL A 168 1.40 8.48 25.70
N ASP A 169 0.35 9.22 25.35
CA ASP A 169 -0.22 9.28 23.99
C ASP A 169 -0.17 10.69 23.40
N GLY A 170 0.85 11.45 23.75
CA GLY A 170 1.01 12.82 23.27
C GLY A 170 2.44 13.09 22.86
N PHE A 171 2.68 14.29 22.35
CA PHE A 171 4.00 14.75 22.00
C PHE A 171 4.61 15.60 23.12
N MET A 172 5.90 15.46 23.32
CA MET A 172 6.70 16.37 24.15
C MET A 172 6.60 17.81 23.60
N SER A 173 6.56 18.80 24.48
CA SER A 173 6.75 20.20 24.07
C SER A 173 8.19 20.41 23.60
N ARG A 174 8.40 21.15 22.51
CA ARG A 174 9.74 21.48 22.03
C ARG A 174 10.53 22.31 23.05
N ASP A 175 9.84 23.13 23.84
CA ASP A 175 10.44 23.93 24.92
C ASP A 175 11.02 23.07 26.07
N ASP A 176 10.55 21.82 26.20
CA ASP A 176 11.04 20.89 27.22
C ASP A 176 12.24 20.07 26.74
N ALA A 177 12.61 20.15 25.45
CA ALA A 177 13.58 19.24 24.83
C ALA A 177 14.95 19.23 25.53
N GLU A 178 15.50 20.41 25.85
CA GLU A 178 16.80 20.52 26.54
C GLU A 178 16.76 19.92 27.95
N ALA A 179 15.70 20.21 28.71
CA ALA A 179 15.56 19.71 30.08
C ALA A 179 15.33 18.19 30.11
N VAL A 180 14.52 17.67 29.19
CA VAL A 180 14.29 16.23 29.03
C VAL A 180 15.58 15.53 28.60
N ALA A 181 16.32 16.09 27.64
CA ALA A 181 17.59 15.54 27.19
C ALA A 181 18.63 15.50 28.32
N ALA A 182 18.77 16.58 29.09
CA ALA A 182 19.69 16.64 30.22
C ALA A 182 19.40 15.55 31.27
N ASP A 183 18.13 15.36 31.62
CA ASP A 183 17.72 14.31 32.57
C ASP A 183 17.95 12.90 32.01
N ALA A 184 17.69 12.69 30.73
CA ALA A 184 17.93 11.41 30.07
C ALA A 184 19.42 11.07 29.96
N ILE A 185 20.26 12.06 29.61
CA ILE A 185 21.72 11.95 29.59
C ILE A 185 22.23 11.52 30.96
N ALA A 186 21.82 12.21 32.03
CA ALA A 186 22.25 11.90 33.39
C ALA A 186 21.93 10.44 33.78
N ARG A 187 20.79 9.90 33.32
CA ARG A 187 20.42 8.49 33.55
C ARG A 187 21.19 7.51 32.68
N LEU A 188 21.46 7.86 31.42
CA LEU A 188 22.26 7.02 30.52
C LEU A 188 23.73 6.96 30.94
N GLU A 189 24.26 8.00 31.58
CA GLU A 189 25.63 7.98 32.16
C GLU A 189 25.76 7.02 33.35
N GLU A 190 24.66 6.62 33.99
CA GLU A 190 24.65 5.56 35.00
C GLU A 190 24.73 4.14 34.38
N PHE A 191 24.54 4.00 33.06
CA PHE A 191 24.50 2.69 32.42
C PHE A 191 25.89 2.06 32.36
N GLY A 192 25.94 0.73 32.45
CA GLY A 192 27.20 0.00 32.28
C GLY A 192 27.74 0.07 30.85
N CYS A 193 26.87 0.25 29.86
CA CYS A 193 27.28 0.42 28.46
C CYS A 193 26.25 1.20 27.63
N VAL A 194 26.70 2.28 27.00
CA VAL A 194 25.95 3.00 25.95
C VAL A 194 26.82 3.03 24.71
N THR A 195 26.31 2.50 23.60
CA THR A 195 26.99 2.50 22.31
C THR A 195 26.14 3.16 21.23
N ILE A 196 26.75 3.47 20.08
CA ILE A 196 26.11 4.13 18.95
C ILE A 196 26.23 3.25 17.72
N LEU A 197 25.10 2.92 17.10
CA LEU A 197 25.02 2.02 15.95
C LEU A 197 25.97 2.43 14.82
N GLU A 198 26.05 3.74 14.54
CA GLU A 198 26.85 4.30 13.46
C GLU A 198 28.37 4.14 13.64
N LEU A 199 28.85 3.85 14.86
CA LEU A 199 30.27 3.61 15.15
C LEU A 199 30.72 2.17 14.80
N GLY A 200 29.85 1.37 14.18
CA GLY A 200 30.19 0.08 13.59
C GLY A 200 30.86 -0.86 14.60
N SER A 201 32.10 -1.28 14.34
CA SER A 201 32.84 -2.21 15.19
C SER A 201 33.00 -1.75 16.64
N GLU A 202 33.06 -0.44 16.89
CA GLU A 202 33.14 0.07 18.27
C GLU A 202 31.88 -0.29 19.07
N ALA A 203 30.70 -0.17 18.44
CA ALA A 203 29.43 -0.51 19.08
C ALA A 203 29.36 -1.99 19.45
N TRP A 204 29.84 -2.86 18.56
CA TRP A 204 29.95 -4.30 18.80
C TRP A 204 30.92 -4.60 19.95
N ASN A 205 32.13 -4.04 19.90
CA ASN A 205 33.16 -4.26 20.93
C ASN A 205 32.69 -3.82 22.32
N GLY A 206 31.97 -2.69 22.40
CA GLY A 206 31.40 -2.21 23.67
C GLY A 206 30.39 -3.19 24.28
N LEU A 207 29.53 -3.79 23.45
CA LEU A 207 28.57 -4.80 23.92
C LEU A 207 29.24 -6.14 24.21
N GLU A 208 30.23 -6.56 23.42
CA GLU A 208 31.04 -7.76 23.71
C GLU A 208 31.69 -7.67 25.08
N HIS A 209 32.35 -6.54 25.35
CA HIS A 209 32.99 -6.28 26.63
C HIS A 209 31.98 -6.26 27.77
N PHE A 210 30.86 -5.55 27.58
CA PHE A 210 29.82 -5.44 28.59
C PHE A 210 29.19 -6.79 28.93
N PHE A 211 28.81 -7.61 27.95
CA PHE A 211 28.19 -8.91 28.20
C PHE A 211 29.21 -10.02 28.53
N GLY A 212 30.47 -9.85 28.17
CA GLY A 212 31.51 -10.85 28.37
C GLY A 212 31.42 -12.01 27.37
N VAL A 213 30.95 -11.73 26.14
CA VAL A 213 30.79 -12.69 25.05
C VAL A 213 31.38 -12.12 23.76
N THR A 214 31.71 -12.99 22.80
CA THR A 214 32.10 -12.57 21.45
C THR A 214 30.87 -12.54 20.55
N LEU A 215 30.53 -11.38 20.01
CA LEU A 215 29.37 -11.13 19.17
C LEU A 215 29.83 -11.08 17.72
N THR A 216 29.32 -12.00 16.90
CA THR A 216 29.52 -11.92 15.46
C THR A 216 28.44 -11.01 14.86
N PRO A 217 28.80 -9.91 14.17
CA PRO A 217 27.84 -9.12 13.42
C PRO A 217 27.08 -10.03 12.46
N GLN A 218 25.78 -10.14 12.66
CA GLN A 218 24.93 -10.82 11.70
C GLN A 218 24.47 -9.80 10.68
N ASP A 219 24.73 -10.08 9.41
CA ASP A 219 24.03 -9.42 8.33
C ASP A 219 22.58 -9.88 8.41
N ALA A 220 21.79 -9.19 9.23
CA ALA A 220 20.35 -9.17 9.11
C ALA A 220 20.02 -8.39 7.84
N ALA A 221 20.42 -8.94 6.69
CA ALA A 221 20.01 -8.45 5.39
C ALA A 221 18.48 -8.52 5.41
N ALA A 222 17.84 -7.38 5.66
CA ALA A 222 16.44 -7.23 5.32
C ALA A 222 16.38 -7.60 3.84
N PRO A 223 15.59 -8.62 3.45
CA PRO A 223 15.59 -9.07 2.07
C PRO A 223 15.39 -7.85 1.16
N ASP A 224 16.28 -7.71 0.19
CA ASP A 224 16.29 -6.58 -0.72
C ASP A 224 15.03 -6.61 -1.58
N GLY A 225 14.00 -5.93 -1.09
CA GLY A 225 12.78 -5.75 -1.84
C GLY A 225 11.54 -5.61 -0.96
N PRO A 226 10.55 -4.83 -1.42
CA PRO A 226 9.20 -4.93 -0.89
C PRO A 226 8.73 -6.38 -1.03
N ARG A 227 8.30 -6.99 0.08
CA ARG A 227 7.65 -8.30 0.09
C ARG A 227 6.21 -8.16 -0.39
N ASP A 228 5.62 -9.24 -0.91
CA ASP A 228 4.19 -9.23 -1.26
C ASP A 228 3.36 -8.80 -0.04
N GLY A 229 2.44 -7.86 -0.26
CA GLY A 229 1.64 -7.22 0.81
C GLY A 229 2.27 -5.98 1.44
N SER A 230 3.49 -5.56 1.06
CA SER A 230 4.06 -4.31 1.56
C SER A 230 3.27 -3.09 1.09
N VAL A 231 3.05 -2.12 1.98
CA VAL A 231 2.34 -0.89 1.63
C VAL A 231 3.29 0.05 0.87
N PRO A 232 2.90 0.62 -0.28
CA PRO A 232 3.77 1.52 -1.07
C PRO A 232 4.35 2.66 -0.24
N PHE A 233 5.60 3.04 -0.47
CA PHE A 233 6.23 4.13 0.26
C PHE A 233 5.85 5.50 -0.34
N PRO A 234 5.25 6.42 0.44
CA PRO A 234 4.89 7.75 -0.06
C PRO A 234 6.14 8.63 -0.24
N PRO A 235 6.07 9.68 -1.08
CA PRO A 235 7.16 10.62 -1.23
C PRO A 235 7.43 11.37 0.08
N LEU A 236 8.70 11.73 0.29
CA LEU A 236 9.11 12.55 1.42
C LEU A 236 8.71 14.01 1.18
N THR A 237 8.12 14.65 2.18
CA THR A 237 7.65 16.04 2.12
C THR A 237 8.46 16.94 3.06
N ALA A 238 8.52 18.24 2.79
CA ALA A 238 9.15 19.21 3.70
C ALA A 238 8.49 19.22 5.09
N GLU A 239 7.16 19.05 5.14
CA GLU A 239 6.40 18.90 6.38
C GLU A 239 6.81 17.64 7.17
N ALA A 240 7.03 16.51 6.48
CA ALA A 240 7.52 15.30 7.14
C ALA A 240 8.91 15.52 7.73
N LEU A 241 9.80 16.24 7.04
CA LEU A 241 11.13 16.59 7.56
C LEU A 241 11.05 17.47 8.81
N ALA A 242 10.22 18.52 8.80
CA ALA A 242 10.01 19.36 9.98
C ALA A 242 9.45 18.57 11.17
N LEU A 243 8.50 17.66 10.91
CA LEU A 243 7.96 16.77 11.95
C LEU A 243 9.00 15.75 12.43
N LEU A 244 9.90 15.25 11.58
CA LEU A 244 11.00 14.39 12.03
C LEU A 244 11.87 15.13 13.05
N ASP A 245 12.25 16.38 12.75
CA ASP A 245 13.05 17.21 13.66
C ASP A 245 12.32 17.44 15.00
N ASP A 246 11.02 17.79 14.95
CA ASP A 246 10.21 18.00 16.15
C ASP A 246 10.11 16.74 17.02
N ARG A 247 9.87 15.58 16.40
CA ARG A 247 9.72 14.29 17.10
C ARG A 247 11.04 13.73 17.61
N CYS A 248 12.17 14.31 17.21
CA CYS A 248 13.50 13.88 17.60
C CYS A 248 14.25 14.92 18.44
N ALA A 249 13.63 16.04 18.83
CA ALA A 249 14.33 17.18 19.43
C ALA A 249 15.19 16.84 20.67
N ALA A 250 14.65 16.09 21.64
CA ALA A 250 15.43 15.66 22.82
C ALA A 250 16.38 14.49 22.49
N ASP A 251 15.92 13.53 21.67
CA ASP A 251 16.75 12.40 21.25
C ASP A 251 18.00 12.83 20.46
N ALA A 252 17.93 13.93 19.70
CA ALA A 252 19.06 14.50 18.97
C ALA A 252 20.13 15.03 19.94
N LEU A 253 19.72 15.79 20.96
CA LEU A 253 20.63 16.27 21.99
C LEU A 253 21.28 15.12 22.78
N ILE A 254 20.51 14.08 23.10
CA ILE A 254 21.02 12.87 23.75
C ILE A 254 22.05 12.18 22.86
N TYR A 255 21.72 11.97 21.58
CA TYR A 255 22.60 11.32 20.62
C TYR A 255 23.91 12.07 20.43
N ASP A 256 23.83 13.38 20.20
CA ASP A 256 25.00 14.23 20.01
C ASP A 256 25.92 14.22 21.23
N HIS A 257 25.38 14.24 22.45
CA HIS A 257 26.17 14.14 23.68
C HIS A 257 27.02 12.86 23.71
N PHE A 258 26.42 11.71 23.46
CA PHE A 258 27.15 10.43 23.48
C PHE A 258 28.08 10.27 22.27
N LEU A 259 27.73 10.84 21.11
CA LEU A 259 28.57 10.78 19.92
C LEU A 259 29.84 11.63 20.08
N LEU A 260 29.71 12.84 20.62
CA LEU A 260 30.83 13.74 20.90
C LEU A 260 31.84 13.14 21.88
N GLN A 261 31.42 12.26 22.79
CA GLN A 261 32.34 11.56 23.70
C GLN A 261 33.22 10.51 23.00
N ARG A 262 32.88 10.11 21.76
CA ARG A 262 33.57 9.05 21.00
C ARG A 262 34.28 9.56 19.75
N CYS A 263 34.00 10.78 19.33
CA CYS A 263 34.66 11.42 18.20
C CYS A 263 35.85 12.28 18.65
N ASP A 264 36.78 12.53 17.74
CA ASP A 264 37.94 13.39 18.01
C ASP A 264 37.54 14.87 18.11
N ASP A 265 36.51 15.28 17.37
CA ASP A 265 35.98 16.64 17.34
C ASP A 265 34.48 16.73 16.96
N GLU A 266 33.90 17.93 17.12
CA GLU A 266 32.50 18.23 16.78
C GLU A 266 32.19 18.05 15.28
N ASP A 267 33.16 18.31 14.41
CA ASP A 267 32.96 18.20 12.96
C ASP A 267 32.84 16.73 12.53
N GLU A 268 33.57 15.82 13.17
CA GLU A 268 33.44 14.37 12.97
C GLU A 268 32.09 13.85 13.46
N ALA A 269 31.68 14.20 14.68
CA ALA A 269 30.37 13.83 15.21
C ALA A 269 29.24 14.30 14.27
N ARG A 270 29.29 15.55 13.82
CA ARG A 270 28.32 16.08 12.85
C ARG A 270 28.32 15.29 11.54
N ARG A 271 29.49 14.97 10.98
CA ARG A 271 29.59 14.18 9.74
C ARG A 271 28.95 12.80 9.89
N ILE A 272 29.17 12.12 11.02
CA ILE A 272 28.59 10.79 11.29
C ILE A 272 27.06 10.88 11.37
N SER A 273 26.55 11.84 12.15
CA SER A 273 25.11 12.09 12.30
C SER A 273 24.44 12.41 10.95
N GLU A 274 24.99 13.39 10.20
CA GLU A 274 24.47 13.77 8.88
C GLU A 274 24.52 12.61 7.87
N MET A 275 25.63 11.84 7.85
CA MET A 275 25.76 10.70 6.94
C MET A 275 24.75 9.60 7.23
N ALA A 276 24.46 9.35 8.52
CA ALA A 276 23.46 8.37 8.93
C ALA A 276 22.07 8.77 8.41
N LEU A 277 21.66 10.02 8.67
CA LEU A 277 20.38 10.55 8.20
C LEU A 277 20.27 10.52 6.68
N VAL A 278 21.29 11.03 5.97
CA VAL A 278 21.31 11.06 4.50
C VAL A 278 21.23 9.63 3.93
N THR A 279 21.97 8.67 4.48
CA THR A 279 21.93 7.28 4.04
C THR A 279 20.54 6.68 4.21
N GLN A 280 19.87 6.97 5.34
CA GLN A 280 18.52 6.50 5.58
C GLN A 280 17.49 7.18 4.67
N LEU A 281 17.66 8.47 4.38
CA LEU A 281 16.82 9.22 3.42
C LEU A 281 16.94 8.66 2.00
N ILE A 282 18.16 8.37 1.55
CA ILE A 282 18.40 7.71 0.25
C ILE A 282 17.72 6.35 0.23
N THR A 283 17.92 5.53 1.27
CA THR A 283 17.29 4.20 1.38
C THR A 283 15.77 4.30 1.35
N PHE A 284 15.20 5.31 2.02
CA PHE A 284 13.78 5.57 2.03
C PHE A 284 13.26 5.98 0.65
N GLY A 285 13.94 6.92 -0.02
CA GLY A 285 13.63 7.37 -1.38
C GLY A 285 13.72 6.24 -2.40
N ASP A 286 14.74 5.39 -2.31
CA ASP A 286 14.90 4.20 -3.17
C ASP A 286 13.75 3.21 -3.00
N ARG A 287 13.28 3.00 -1.77
CA ARG A 287 12.09 2.17 -1.51
C ARG A 287 10.84 2.81 -2.10
N GLY A 288 10.67 4.13 -1.94
CA GLY A 288 9.64 4.94 -2.61
C GLY A 288 9.63 4.76 -4.12
N GLY A 289 10.79 4.95 -4.77
CA GLY A 289 10.95 4.81 -6.21
C GLY A 289 10.62 3.40 -6.70
N ARG A 290 11.12 2.35 -6.03
CA ARG A 290 10.81 0.96 -6.38
C ARG A 290 9.32 0.64 -6.20
N SER A 291 8.69 1.13 -5.12
CA SER A 291 7.25 0.97 -4.91
C SER A 291 6.44 1.66 -6.01
N ALA A 292 6.80 2.88 -6.39
CA ALA A 292 6.13 3.61 -7.47
C ALA A 292 6.29 2.92 -8.84
N SER A 293 7.49 2.45 -9.17
CA SER A 293 7.72 1.69 -10.41
C SER A 293 6.93 0.38 -10.46
N ARG A 294 6.77 -0.31 -9.33
CA ARG A 294 5.91 -1.51 -9.26
C ARG A 294 4.45 -1.18 -9.46
N ALA A 295 3.94 -0.12 -8.85
CA ALA A 295 2.56 0.32 -9.03
C ALA A 295 2.27 0.63 -10.52
N GLN A 296 3.18 1.34 -11.19
CA GLN A 296 3.07 1.61 -12.64
C GLN A 296 3.11 0.33 -13.49
N GLY A 297 3.97 -0.63 -13.14
CA GLY A 297 4.02 -1.93 -13.84
C GLY A 297 2.75 -2.77 -13.62
N GLN A 298 2.15 -2.68 -12.43
CA GLN A 298 0.87 -3.31 -12.13
C GLN A 298 -0.26 -2.66 -12.92
N ASP A 299 -0.32 -1.33 -13.04
CA ASP A 299 -1.34 -0.63 -13.86
C ASP A 299 -1.30 -1.03 -15.34
N ALA A 300 -0.10 -1.20 -15.89
CA ALA A 300 0.07 -1.72 -17.25
C ALA A 300 -0.46 -3.16 -17.38
N THR A 301 -0.16 -4.01 -16.40
CA THR A 301 -0.64 -5.40 -16.36
C THR A 301 -2.16 -5.46 -16.24
N ILE A 302 -2.76 -4.61 -15.39
CA ILE A 302 -4.21 -4.50 -15.23
C ILE A 302 -4.86 -4.14 -16.55
N SER A 303 -4.33 -3.12 -17.24
CA SER A 303 -4.83 -2.70 -18.57
C SER A 303 -4.76 -3.84 -19.61
N GLU A 304 -3.70 -4.65 -19.60
CA GLU A 304 -3.58 -5.83 -20.48
C GLU A 304 -4.60 -6.94 -20.14
N LEU A 305 -4.87 -7.15 -18.85
CA LEU A 305 -5.87 -8.12 -18.40
C LEU A 305 -7.30 -7.65 -18.76
N GLU A 306 -7.61 -6.36 -18.65
CA GLU A 306 -8.89 -5.78 -19.12
C GLU A 306 -9.09 -5.99 -20.61
N ALA A 307 -8.05 -5.71 -21.42
CA ALA A 307 -8.10 -5.91 -22.86
C ALA A 307 -8.29 -7.39 -23.23
N SER A 308 -7.59 -8.29 -22.53
CA SER A 308 -7.69 -9.74 -22.72
C SER A 308 -9.08 -10.27 -22.36
N ARG A 309 -9.67 -9.74 -21.27
CA ARG A 309 -11.04 -10.04 -20.86
C ARG A 309 -12.05 -9.61 -21.92
N ALA A 310 -11.98 -8.36 -22.37
CA ALA A 310 -12.90 -7.83 -23.38
C ALA A 310 -12.85 -8.64 -24.69
N ALA A 311 -11.65 -9.05 -25.11
CA ALA A 311 -11.48 -9.91 -26.29
C ALA A 311 -12.10 -11.30 -26.11
N ALA A 312 -11.98 -11.90 -24.92
CA ALA A 312 -12.58 -13.21 -24.62
C ALA A 312 -14.13 -13.14 -24.58
N GLU A 313 -14.70 -12.10 -23.96
CA GLU A 313 -16.15 -11.87 -23.93
C GLU A 313 -16.72 -11.68 -25.34
N ALA A 314 -16.05 -10.89 -26.20
CA ALA A 314 -16.45 -10.68 -27.58
C ALA A 314 -16.47 -11.99 -28.40
N ARG A 315 -15.44 -12.83 -28.23
CA ARG A 315 -15.35 -14.13 -28.93
C ARG A 315 -16.45 -15.10 -28.50
N THR A 316 -16.78 -15.14 -27.22
CA THR A 316 -17.88 -15.98 -26.70
C THR A 316 -19.23 -15.53 -27.27
N ALA A 317 -19.47 -14.21 -27.36
CA ALA A 317 -20.68 -13.67 -27.95
C ALA A 317 -20.81 -14.01 -29.45
N GLU A 318 -19.72 -13.92 -30.21
CA GLU A 318 -19.68 -14.31 -31.63
C GLU A 318 -19.99 -15.80 -31.84
N LEU A 319 -19.36 -16.67 -31.06
CA LEU A 319 -19.59 -18.13 -31.14
C LEU A 319 -21.01 -18.51 -30.73
N SER A 320 -21.58 -17.85 -29.72
CA SER A 320 -22.98 -18.06 -29.32
C SER A 320 -23.93 -17.66 -30.45
N GLY A 321 -23.70 -16.50 -31.08
CA GLY A 321 -24.50 -16.04 -32.22
C GLY A 321 -24.42 -16.99 -33.42
N ALA A 322 -23.22 -17.51 -33.71
CA ALA A 322 -23.01 -18.51 -34.75
C ALA A 322 -23.75 -19.83 -34.44
N ALA A 323 -23.70 -20.30 -33.19
CA ALA A 323 -24.39 -21.53 -32.78
C ALA A 323 -25.91 -21.43 -32.93
N ASP A 324 -26.49 -20.28 -32.55
CA ASP A 324 -27.93 -20.03 -32.67
C ASP A 324 -28.35 -19.90 -34.14
N ALA A 325 -27.53 -19.30 -35.00
CA ALA A 325 -27.78 -19.23 -36.43
C ALA A 325 -27.80 -20.63 -37.08
N VAL A 326 -26.81 -21.49 -36.78
CA VAL A 326 -26.76 -22.87 -37.30
C VAL A 326 -27.95 -23.69 -36.77
N ARG A 327 -28.35 -23.51 -35.51
CA ARG A 327 -29.51 -24.20 -34.94
C ARG A 327 -30.82 -23.80 -35.63
N ALA A 328 -30.98 -22.51 -35.96
CA ALA A 328 -32.15 -22.03 -36.70
C ALA A 328 -32.21 -22.61 -38.11
N GLU A 329 -31.09 -22.61 -38.85
CA GLU A 329 -31.00 -23.22 -40.18
C GLU A 329 -31.33 -24.73 -40.16
N LEU A 330 -30.84 -25.45 -39.15
CA LEU A 330 -31.13 -26.89 -38.99
C LEU A 330 -32.59 -27.17 -38.61
N GLY A 331 -33.21 -26.31 -37.78
CA GLY A 331 -34.62 -26.46 -37.39
C GLY A 331 -35.56 -26.30 -38.60
N ASP A 332 -35.40 -25.19 -39.33
CA ASP A 332 -36.24 -24.88 -40.48
C ASP A 332 -36.07 -25.90 -41.63
N ALA A 333 -34.83 -26.35 -41.88
CA ALA A 333 -34.56 -27.36 -42.90
C ALA A 333 -35.01 -28.77 -42.49
N GLY A 334 -34.84 -29.13 -41.21
CA GLY A 334 -35.17 -30.45 -40.68
C GLY A 334 -36.68 -30.74 -40.66
N ASP A 335 -37.50 -29.76 -40.30
CA ASP A 335 -38.95 -29.90 -40.30
C ASP A 335 -39.52 -29.95 -41.73
N ALA A 336 -39.01 -29.11 -42.64
CA ALA A 336 -39.42 -29.12 -44.05
C ALA A 336 -39.08 -30.46 -44.75
N LEU A 337 -37.88 -31.01 -44.52
CA LEU A 337 -37.46 -32.29 -45.10
C LEU A 337 -38.24 -33.48 -44.50
N ARG A 338 -38.61 -33.42 -43.22
CA ARG A 338 -39.44 -34.46 -42.58
C ARG A 338 -40.83 -34.50 -43.21
N ASP A 339 -41.45 -33.33 -43.38
CA ASP A 339 -42.78 -33.21 -43.98
C ASP A 339 -42.78 -33.68 -45.43
N GLU A 340 -41.78 -33.27 -46.25
CA GLU A 340 -41.66 -33.69 -47.64
C GLU A 340 -41.42 -35.20 -47.80
N ARG A 341 -40.59 -35.80 -46.93
CA ARG A 341 -40.33 -37.25 -46.94
C ARG A 341 -41.56 -38.04 -46.52
N ASP A 342 -42.27 -37.60 -45.50
CA ASP A 342 -43.45 -38.30 -44.99
C ASP A 342 -44.61 -38.22 -46.00
N GLU A 343 -44.76 -37.09 -46.70
CA GLU A 343 -45.69 -36.94 -47.83
C GLU A 343 -45.30 -37.85 -49.02
N ALA A 344 -44.02 -37.85 -49.43
CA ALA A 344 -43.53 -38.70 -50.53
C ALA A 344 -43.70 -40.20 -50.22
N ARG A 345 -43.47 -40.64 -48.97
CA ARG A 345 -43.71 -42.02 -48.53
C ARG A 345 -45.19 -42.40 -48.57
N GLN A 346 -46.07 -41.48 -48.20
CA GLN A 346 -47.51 -41.70 -48.26
C GLN A 346 -47.98 -41.85 -49.72
N GLN A 347 -47.48 -41.00 -50.61
CA GLN A 347 -47.75 -41.08 -52.05
C GLN A 347 -47.22 -42.37 -52.67
N LEU A 348 -46.01 -42.80 -52.31
CA LEU A 348 -45.40 -44.04 -52.77
C LEU A 348 -46.23 -45.26 -52.34
N THR A 349 -46.63 -45.33 -51.06
CA THR A 349 -47.47 -46.42 -50.54
C THR A 349 -48.79 -46.51 -51.31
N GLN A 350 -49.46 -45.37 -51.53
CA GLN A 350 -50.71 -45.34 -52.30
C GLN A 350 -50.52 -45.77 -53.76
N ALA A 351 -49.42 -45.36 -54.40
CA ALA A 351 -49.12 -45.77 -55.78
C ALA A 351 -48.82 -47.27 -55.88
N GLN A 352 -48.09 -47.84 -54.93
CA GLN A 352 -47.81 -49.27 -54.84
C GLN A 352 -49.09 -50.09 -54.65
N GLU A 353 -49.98 -49.67 -53.74
CA GLU A 353 -51.27 -50.33 -53.52
C GLU A 353 -52.16 -50.30 -54.76
N ARG A 354 -52.22 -49.16 -55.47
CA ARG A 354 -52.99 -49.03 -56.72
C ARG A 354 -52.44 -49.90 -57.84
N THR A 355 -51.11 -49.99 -57.95
CA THR A 355 -50.44 -50.83 -58.95
C THR A 355 -50.68 -52.31 -58.66
N ALA A 356 -50.51 -52.74 -57.41
CA ALA A 356 -50.77 -54.12 -57.00
C ALA A 356 -52.25 -54.52 -57.22
N ALA A 357 -53.19 -53.63 -56.90
CA ALA A 357 -54.62 -53.87 -57.14
C ALA A 357 -54.98 -53.96 -58.63
N ALA A 358 -54.31 -53.17 -59.48
CA ALA A 358 -54.49 -53.24 -60.93
C ALA A 358 -53.92 -54.55 -61.49
N GLU A 359 -52.72 -54.96 -61.06
CA GLU A 359 -52.08 -56.21 -61.48
C GLU A 359 -52.90 -57.45 -61.06
N GLU A 360 -53.46 -57.46 -59.84
CA GLU A 360 -54.34 -58.53 -59.38
C GLU A 360 -55.62 -58.64 -60.21
N ARG A 361 -56.22 -57.50 -60.62
CA ARG A 361 -57.41 -57.48 -61.48
C ARG A 361 -57.13 -57.98 -62.89
N VAL A 362 -55.98 -57.63 -63.45
CA VAL A 362 -55.54 -58.15 -64.75
C VAL A 362 -55.35 -59.66 -64.68
N ALA A 363 -54.62 -60.15 -63.67
CA ALA A 363 -54.42 -61.59 -63.48
C ALA A 363 -55.76 -62.35 -63.32
N ALA A 364 -56.70 -61.80 -62.54
CA ALA A 364 -58.03 -62.39 -62.38
C ALA A 364 -58.87 -62.34 -63.66
N ALA A 365 -58.73 -61.31 -64.49
CA ALA A 365 -59.41 -61.21 -65.78
C ALA A 365 -58.83 -62.20 -66.80
N GLU A 366 -57.51 -62.36 -66.84
CA GLU A 366 -56.81 -63.34 -67.69
C GLU A 366 -57.20 -64.77 -67.31
N GLU A 367 -57.26 -65.10 -66.01
CA GLU A 367 -57.68 -66.43 -65.54
C GLU A 367 -59.14 -66.74 -65.91
N ARG A 368 -60.04 -65.74 -65.79
CA ARG A 368 -61.45 -65.88 -66.21
C ARG A 368 -61.59 -66.06 -67.71
N ALA A 369 -60.81 -65.33 -68.49
CA ALA A 369 -60.78 -65.45 -69.95
C ALA A 369 -60.29 -66.84 -70.38
N ALA A 370 -59.19 -67.33 -69.80
CA ALA A 370 -58.66 -68.67 -70.08
C ALA A 370 -59.64 -69.80 -69.70
N THR A 371 -60.36 -69.63 -68.57
CA THR A 371 -61.39 -70.59 -68.14
C THR A 371 -62.58 -70.62 -69.11
N ALA A 372 -62.99 -69.47 -69.63
CA ALA A 372 -64.08 -69.36 -70.60
C ALA A 372 -63.71 -69.90 -71.98
N GLU A 373 -62.48 -69.67 -72.46
CA GLU A 373 -61.96 -70.28 -73.70
C GLU A 373 -61.92 -71.81 -73.60
N GLY A 374 -61.52 -72.34 -72.45
CA GLY A 374 -61.55 -73.79 -72.18
C GLY A 374 -62.96 -74.39 -72.19
N GLN A 375 -63.98 -73.62 -71.82
CA GLN A 375 -65.39 -74.02 -71.86
C GLN A 375 -66.02 -73.86 -73.26
N ALA A 376 -65.57 -72.87 -74.04
CA ALA A 376 -66.06 -72.59 -75.40
C ALA A 376 -65.52 -73.57 -76.47
N ALA A 377 -64.37 -74.20 -76.23
CA ALA A 377 -63.76 -75.17 -77.14
C ALA A 377 -64.62 -76.42 -77.45
N GLY A 378 -65.75 -76.63 -76.75
CA GLY A 378 -66.71 -77.71 -76.98
C GLY A 378 -67.92 -77.38 -77.88
N ALA A 379 -68.15 -76.12 -78.26
CA ALA A 379 -69.34 -75.70 -79.02
C ALA A 379 -68.95 -74.87 -80.25
N GLY A 380 -69.14 -75.43 -81.45
CA GLY A 380 -68.73 -74.83 -82.74
C GLY A 380 -69.53 -73.61 -83.22
N LYS A 381 -69.96 -72.70 -82.34
CA LYS A 381 -70.52 -71.38 -82.69
C LYS A 381 -70.08 -70.32 -81.67
N PRO A 382 -69.84 -69.07 -82.10
CA PRO A 382 -69.34 -67.99 -81.23
C PRO A 382 -70.33 -67.72 -80.08
N ASP A 383 -69.82 -67.83 -78.85
CA ASP A 383 -70.57 -67.62 -77.60
C ASP A 383 -70.48 -66.14 -77.19
N PRO A 384 -71.61 -65.42 -76.99
CA PRO A 384 -71.61 -64.02 -76.54
C PRO A 384 -70.90 -63.79 -75.20
N ARG A 385 -70.73 -64.83 -74.38
CA ARG A 385 -70.01 -64.74 -73.10
C ARG A 385 -68.50 -64.57 -73.26
N VAL A 386 -67.93 -65.11 -74.35
CA VAL A 386 -66.51 -64.90 -74.70
C VAL A 386 -66.29 -63.46 -75.13
N ALA A 387 -67.20 -62.88 -75.92
CA ALA A 387 -67.11 -61.48 -76.34
C ALA A 387 -67.25 -60.49 -75.17
N GLU A 388 -68.10 -60.79 -74.17
CA GLU A 388 -68.22 -59.98 -72.95
C GLU A 388 -66.94 -60.06 -72.08
N LEU A 389 -66.32 -61.24 -71.99
CA LEU A 389 -65.07 -61.43 -71.27
C LEU A 389 -63.86 -60.82 -72.00
N GLU A 390 -63.82 -60.87 -73.33
CA GLU A 390 -62.82 -60.16 -74.15
C GLU A 390 -62.95 -58.64 -73.99
N ALA A 391 -64.17 -58.10 -73.89
CA ALA A 391 -64.39 -56.69 -73.60
C ALA A 391 -63.96 -56.33 -72.16
N GLN A 392 -64.20 -57.21 -71.19
CA GLN A 392 -63.72 -57.02 -69.81
C GLN A 392 -62.19 -57.14 -69.70
N LEU A 393 -61.57 -58.03 -70.48
CA LEU A 393 -60.11 -58.15 -70.57
C LEU A 393 -59.50 -56.92 -71.24
N ALA A 394 -60.09 -56.43 -72.34
CA ALA A 394 -59.67 -55.20 -72.99
C ALA A 394 -59.82 -53.99 -72.07
N ALA A 395 -60.88 -53.93 -71.25
CA ALA A 395 -61.05 -52.90 -70.23
C ALA A 395 -60.01 -53.02 -69.11
N ALA A 396 -59.73 -54.23 -68.61
CA ALA A 396 -58.68 -54.47 -67.62
C ALA A 396 -57.28 -54.17 -68.17
N GLN A 397 -57.02 -54.45 -69.45
CA GLN A 397 -55.78 -54.11 -70.15
C GLN A 397 -55.64 -52.61 -70.41
N ALA A 398 -56.75 -51.90 -70.66
CA ALA A 398 -56.75 -50.44 -70.74
C ALA A 398 -56.49 -49.80 -69.36
N GLU A 399 -57.07 -50.32 -68.29
CA GLU A 399 -56.74 -49.91 -66.91
C GLU A 399 -55.28 -50.24 -66.54
N ALA A 400 -54.72 -51.33 -67.08
CA ALA A 400 -53.30 -51.68 -66.93
C ALA A 400 -52.37 -50.75 -67.74
N ALA A 401 -52.84 -50.18 -68.85
CA ALA A 401 -52.13 -49.15 -69.58
C ALA A 401 -52.11 -47.82 -68.79
N ASP A 402 -53.22 -47.46 -68.12
CA ASP A 402 -53.26 -46.37 -67.14
C ASP A 402 -52.34 -46.65 -65.92
N ALA A 403 -52.12 -47.92 -65.56
CA ALA A 403 -51.11 -48.29 -64.57
C ALA A 403 -49.66 -48.05 -65.07
N GLY A 404 -49.44 -47.90 -66.37
CA GLY A 404 -48.18 -47.42 -66.95
C GLY A 404 -47.88 -45.97 -66.53
N ASP A 405 -48.88 -45.10 -66.54
CA ASP A 405 -48.77 -43.73 -66.01
C ASP A 405 -48.53 -43.73 -64.50
N VAL A 406 -49.15 -44.67 -63.75
CA VAL A 406 -48.89 -44.84 -62.31
C VAL A 406 -47.47 -45.33 -62.04
N ARG A 407 -46.91 -46.22 -62.86
CA ARG A 407 -45.50 -46.65 -62.76
C ARG A 407 -44.53 -45.51 -63.05
N GLN A 408 -44.86 -44.62 -64.00
CA GLN A 408 -44.08 -43.41 -64.23
C GLN A 408 -44.15 -42.46 -63.03
N GLN A 409 -45.34 -42.25 -62.45
CA GLN A 409 -45.50 -41.48 -61.21
C GLN A 409 -44.70 -42.10 -60.04
N LEU A 410 -44.63 -43.43 -59.97
CA LEU A 410 -43.85 -44.15 -58.96
C LEU A 410 -42.35 -43.89 -59.14
N ALA A 411 -41.83 -43.98 -60.36
CA ALA A 411 -40.44 -43.65 -60.67
C ALA A 411 -40.09 -42.18 -60.35
N ASP A 412 -41.00 -41.24 -60.66
CA ASP A 412 -40.81 -39.83 -60.34
C ASP A 412 -40.83 -39.59 -58.81
N THR A 413 -41.66 -40.32 -58.07
CA THR A 413 -41.73 -40.23 -56.59
C THR A 413 -40.50 -40.86 -55.94
N GLU A 414 -39.99 -41.98 -56.46
CA GLU A 414 -38.73 -42.59 -56.03
C GLU A 414 -37.54 -41.65 -56.28
N ALA A 415 -37.52 -40.95 -57.41
CA ALA A 415 -36.51 -39.94 -57.69
C ALA A 415 -36.57 -38.74 -56.72
N ARG A 416 -37.79 -38.30 -56.35
CA ARG A 416 -37.98 -37.27 -55.31
C ARG A 416 -37.51 -37.72 -53.95
N LEU A 417 -37.80 -38.97 -53.56
CA LEU A 417 -37.33 -39.54 -52.29
C LEU A 417 -35.80 -39.61 -52.25
N ALA A 418 -35.16 -40.03 -53.35
CA ALA A 418 -33.70 -40.06 -53.45
C ALA A 418 -33.07 -38.65 -53.37
N ALA A 419 -33.74 -37.63 -53.93
CA ALA A 419 -33.31 -36.24 -53.81
C ALA A 419 -33.44 -35.71 -52.36
N ALA A 420 -34.54 -36.05 -51.67
CA ALA A 420 -34.73 -35.72 -50.25
C ALA A 420 -33.70 -36.42 -49.35
N ASP A 421 -33.36 -37.69 -49.65
CA ASP A 421 -32.30 -38.42 -48.94
C ASP A 421 -30.91 -37.78 -49.15
N ALA A 422 -30.63 -37.25 -50.34
CA ALA A 422 -29.40 -36.49 -50.62
C ALA A 422 -29.37 -35.15 -49.87
N GLN A 423 -30.51 -34.48 -49.71
CA GLN A 423 -30.62 -33.27 -48.90
C GLN A 423 -30.48 -33.57 -47.40
N ALA A 424 -30.99 -34.71 -46.92
CA ALA A 424 -30.76 -35.18 -45.55
C ALA A 424 -29.28 -35.46 -45.27
N ALA A 425 -28.52 -35.95 -46.27
CA ALA A 425 -27.06 -36.08 -46.16
C ALA A 425 -26.35 -34.71 -46.03
N SER A 426 -26.88 -33.65 -46.67
CA SER A 426 -26.39 -32.28 -46.47
C SER A 426 -26.74 -31.73 -45.07
N ALA A 427 -27.85 -32.16 -44.48
CA ALA A 427 -28.21 -31.81 -43.11
C ALA A 427 -27.24 -32.45 -42.09
N ALA A 428 -26.72 -33.65 -42.37
CA ALA A 428 -25.68 -34.26 -41.55
C ALA A 428 -24.36 -33.45 -41.54
N ASP A 429 -24.00 -32.77 -42.65
CA ASP A 429 -22.85 -31.85 -42.69
C ASP A 429 -23.09 -30.60 -41.82
N ALA A 430 -24.33 -30.10 -41.79
CA ALA A 430 -24.72 -29.00 -40.91
C ALA A 430 -24.79 -29.40 -39.43
N GLU A 431 -25.22 -30.63 -39.10
CA GLU A 431 -25.13 -31.20 -37.76
C GLU A 431 -23.68 -31.33 -37.29
N GLN A 432 -22.77 -31.73 -38.19
CA GLN A 432 -21.33 -31.77 -37.90
C GLN A 432 -20.79 -30.36 -37.62
N ARG A 433 -21.18 -29.35 -38.39
CA ARG A 433 -20.82 -27.94 -38.11
C ARG A 433 -21.38 -27.46 -36.78
N LEU A 434 -22.60 -27.85 -36.41
CA LEU A 434 -23.17 -27.53 -35.10
C LEU A 434 -22.36 -28.18 -33.98
N ALA A 435 -21.95 -29.45 -34.14
CA ALA A 435 -21.10 -30.14 -33.18
C ALA A 435 -19.73 -29.45 -33.03
N ASP A 436 -19.13 -29.01 -34.13
CA ASP A 436 -17.86 -28.28 -34.12
C ASP A 436 -17.99 -26.91 -33.44
N VAL A 437 -19.06 -26.15 -33.74
CA VAL A 437 -19.34 -24.87 -33.07
C VAL A 437 -19.66 -25.07 -31.58
N GLN A 438 -20.37 -26.14 -31.21
CA GLN A 438 -20.62 -26.50 -29.80
C GLN A 438 -19.33 -26.90 -29.07
N ALA A 439 -18.42 -27.61 -29.72
CA ALA A 439 -17.11 -27.93 -29.16
C ALA A 439 -16.26 -26.65 -28.98
N GLN A 440 -16.30 -25.73 -29.93
CA GLN A 440 -15.66 -24.42 -29.81
C GLN A 440 -16.30 -23.56 -28.71
N LEU A 441 -17.62 -23.63 -28.53
CA LEU A 441 -18.34 -22.94 -27.46
C LEU A 441 -17.99 -23.54 -26.09
N ALA A 442 -17.90 -24.87 -25.96
CA ALA A 442 -17.47 -25.51 -24.72
C ALA A 442 -16.02 -25.15 -24.36
N ALA A 443 -15.12 -25.07 -25.35
CA ALA A 443 -13.77 -24.55 -25.17
C ALA A 443 -13.78 -23.06 -24.78
N ALA A 444 -14.68 -22.26 -25.34
CA ALA A 444 -14.89 -20.87 -24.95
C ALA A 444 -15.50 -20.72 -23.54
N SER A 445 -16.36 -21.64 -23.09
CA SER A 445 -16.87 -21.66 -21.72
C SER A 445 -15.77 -21.96 -20.69
N SER A 446 -14.78 -22.79 -21.04
CA SER A 446 -13.55 -22.93 -20.23
C SER A 446 -12.72 -21.64 -20.22
N SER A 447 -12.75 -20.84 -21.31
CA SER A 447 -12.18 -19.49 -21.29
C SER A 447 -13.01 -18.49 -20.46
N GLN A 448 -14.30 -18.74 -20.23
CA GLN A 448 -15.13 -17.98 -19.28
C GLN A 448 -14.73 -18.21 -17.82
N GLU A 449 -14.31 -19.43 -17.45
CA GLU A 449 -13.70 -19.68 -16.13
C GLU A 449 -12.41 -18.88 -15.97
N ARG A 450 -11.64 -18.74 -17.06
CA ARG A 450 -10.47 -17.87 -17.10
C ARG A 450 -10.84 -16.39 -17.03
N VAL A 451 -11.97 -15.98 -17.61
CA VAL A 451 -12.53 -14.63 -17.43
C VAL A 451 -12.94 -14.39 -15.97
N ALA A 452 -13.60 -15.35 -15.30
CA ALA A 452 -13.97 -15.21 -13.88
C ALA A 452 -12.74 -15.09 -12.95
N GLU A 453 -11.67 -15.82 -13.24
CA GLU A 453 -10.39 -15.66 -12.54
C GLU A 453 -9.74 -14.30 -12.85
N LEU A 454 -9.78 -13.85 -14.11
CA LEU A 454 -9.34 -12.50 -14.50
C LEU A 454 -10.18 -11.40 -13.84
N GLU A 455 -11.50 -11.58 -13.69
CA GLU A 455 -12.39 -10.65 -12.98
C GLU A 455 -12.02 -10.52 -11.51
N LYS A 456 -11.70 -11.65 -10.87
CA LYS A 456 -11.23 -11.65 -9.48
C LYS A 456 -9.90 -10.90 -9.35
N GLN A 457 -8.98 -11.11 -10.29
CA GLN A 457 -7.70 -10.39 -10.34
C GLN A 457 -7.91 -8.89 -10.62
N LEU A 458 -8.84 -8.55 -11.51
CA LEU A 458 -9.19 -7.17 -11.86
C LEU A 458 -9.87 -6.42 -10.72
N ALA A 459 -10.77 -7.07 -9.97
CA ALA A 459 -11.43 -6.47 -8.82
C ALA A 459 -10.44 -6.14 -7.69
N ALA A 460 -9.47 -7.03 -7.45
CA ALA A 460 -8.38 -6.78 -6.50
C ALA A 460 -7.50 -5.58 -6.95
N ALA A 461 -7.22 -5.51 -8.25
CA ALA A 461 -6.49 -4.42 -8.88
C ALA A 461 -7.24 -3.07 -8.85
N GLY A 462 -8.53 -3.04 -9.20
CA GLY A 462 -9.35 -1.83 -9.19
C GLY A 462 -9.49 -1.23 -7.79
N SER A 463 -9.66 -2.07 -6.77
CA SER A 463 -9.61 -1.62 -5.37
C SER A 463 -8.27 -0.97 -4.99
N SER A 464 -7.17 -1.39 -5.64
CA SER A 464 -5.85 -0.80 -5.43
C SER A 464 -5.70 0.53 -6.17
N GLN A 465 -6.24 0.65 -7.40
CA GLN A 465 -6.26 1.91 -8.17
C GLN A 465 -7.13 3.00 -7.54
N GLU A 466 -8.32 2.66 -7.02
CA GLU A 466 -9.16 3.62 -6.28
C GLU A 466 -8.40 4.19 -5.07
N ARG A 467 -7.62 3.34 -4.40
CA ARG A 467 -6.78 3.75 -3.28
C ARG A 467 -5.61 4.63 -3.73
N VAL A 468 -5.01 4.36 -4.89
CA VAL A 468 -3.98 5.23 -5.50
C VAL A 468 -4.55 6.58 -5.90
N ALA A 469 -5.71 6.63 -6.58
CA ALA A 469 -6.34 7.88 -7.00
C ALA A 469 -6.74 8.78 -5.82
N GLU A 470 -7.21 8.19 -4.71
CA GLU A 470 -7.48 8.92 -3.48
C GLU A 470 -6.18 9.47 -2.85
N LEU A 471 -5.10 8.68 -2.85
CA LEU A 471 -3.78 9.14 -2.40
C LEU A 471 -3.21 10.26 -3.29
N GLU A 472 -3.39 10.21 -4.61
CA GLU A 472 -2.97 11.27 -5.53
C GLU A 472 -3.73 12.58 -5.28
N LYS A 473 -5.04 12.49 -5.02
CA LYS A 473 -5.86 13.66 -4.66
C LYS A 473 -5.42 14.26 -3.33
N GLN A 474 -5.10 13.43 -2.35
CA GLN A 474 -4.54 13.87 -1.07
C GLN A 474 -3.16 14.53 -1.26
N LEU A 475 -2.30 13.98 -2.12
CA LEU A 475 -1.00 14.55 -2.45
C LEU A 475 -1.12 15.93 -3.12
N ALA A 476 -2.06 16.10 -4.05
CA ALA A 476 -2.32 17.39 -4.69
C ALA A 476 -2.82 18.45 -3.69
N ALA A 477 -3.66 18.05 -2.73
CA ALA A 477 -4.12 18.92 -1.64
C ALA A 477 -2.98 19.32 -0.70
N ALA A 478 -2.07 18.38 -0.40
CA ALA A 478 -0.87 18.64 0.40
C ALA A 478 0.09 19.61 -0.31
N GLY A 479 0.29 19.47 -1.62
CA GLY A 479 1.10 20.40 -2.43
C GLY A 479 0.57 21.84 -2.40
N SER A 480 -0.75 22.03 -2.52
CA SER A 480 -1.36 23.36 -2.38
C SER A 480 -1.21 23.95 -0.97
N SER A 481 -1.16 23.09 0.04
CA SER A 481 -0.93 23.50 1.43
C SER A 481 0.53 23.91 1.67
N GLN A 482 1.50 23.21 1.06
CA GLN A 482 2.91 23.59 1.10
C GLN A 482 3.19 24.94 0.43
N GLU A 483 2.56 25.23 -0.73
CA GLU A 483 2.70 26.55 -1.36
C GLU A 483 2.18 27.68 -0.44
N ARG A 484 1.12 27.41 0.33
CA ARG A 484 0.61 28.36 1.32
C ARG A 484 1.59 28.54 2.49
N VAL A 485 2.22 27.47 2.96
CA VAL A 485 3.23 27.53 4.03
C VAL A 485 4.47 28.31 3.57
N ALA A 486 5.03 28.01 2.39
CA ALA A 486 6.17 28.74 1.85
C ALA A 486 5.89 30.25 1.70
N LYS A 487 4.66 30.61 1.30
CA LYS A 487 4.24 32.02 1.23
C LYS A 487 4.10 32.68 2.60
N LEU A 488 3.69 31.93 3.62
CA LEU A 488 3.62 32.43 5.00
C LEU A 488 5.02 32.58 5.61
N GLU A 489 5.94 31.68 5.32
CA GLU A 489 7.35 31.77 5.74
C GLU A 489 8.03 33.01 5.13
N GLU A 490 7.80 33.28 3.83
CA GLU A 490 8.28 34.50 3.18
C GLU A 490 7.73 35.77 3.87
N GLN A 491 6.43 35.75 4.22
CA GLN A 491 5.81 36.86 4.95
C GLN A 491 6.38 37.03 6.37
N LEU A 492 6.70 35.93 7.05
CA LEU A 492 7.28 35.94 8.39
C LEU A 492 8.73 36.46 8.36
N ALA A 493 9.54 36.03 7.40
CA ALA A 493 10.89 36.56 7.19
C ALA A 493 10.86 38.06 6.88
N ALA A 494 9.92 38.52 6.06
CA ALA A 494 9.71 39.94 5.78
C ALA A 494 9.25 40.72 7.03
N ALA A 495 8.52 40.10 7.95
CA ALA A 495 8.14 40.70 9.22
C ALA A 495 9.34 40.84 10.18
N GLY A 496 10.18 39.81 10.29
CA GLY A 496 11.42 39.88 11.09
C GLY A 496 12.36 40.98 10.62
N GLN A 497 12.54 41.15 9.30
CA GLN A 497 13.33 42.26 8.74
C GLN A 497 12.76 43.65 9.11
N ARG A 498 11.43 43.77 9.26
CA ARG A 498 10.81 45.03 9.71
C ARG A 498 11.05 45.26 11.20
N GLU A 499 11.04 44.22 12.03
CA GLU A 499 11.37 44.32 13.45
C GLU A 499 12.84 44.74 13.66
N ASP A 500 13.77 44.16 12.91
CA ASP A 500 15.18 44.56 12.94
C ASP A 500 15.38 46.02 12.53
N LEU A 501 14.65 46.48 11.50
CA LEU A 501 14.65 47.88 11.08
C LEU A 501 14.10 48.80 12.17
N VAL A 502 13.03 48.39 12.86
CA VAL A 502 12.48 49.13 14.00
C VAL A 502 13.51 49.23 15.12
N ALA A 503 14.17 48.13 15.48
CA ALA A 503 15.22 48.12 16.50
C ALA A 503 16.44 48.99 16.14
N ASP A 504 16.82 49.05 14.86
CA ASP A 504 17.87 49.96 14.39
C ASP A 504 17.44 51.43 14.47
N LEU A 505 16.20 51.74 14.06
CA LEU A 505 15.62 53.08 14.16
C LEU A 505 15.50 53.55 15.62
N GLU A 506 15.18 52.64 16.55
CA GLU A 506 15.14 52.93 17.99
C GLU A 506 16.54 53.23 18.54
N ARG A 507 17.56 52.42 18.20
CA ARG A 507 18.96 52.71 18.56
C ARG A 507 19.42 54.05 18.03
N ARG A 508 19.08 54.37 16.78
CA ARG A 508 19.44 55.66 16.16
C ARG A 508 18.73 56.83 16.83
N ASN A 509 17.46 56.68 17.21
CA ASN A 509 16.75 57.68 18.00
C ASN A 509 17.37 57.89 19.38
N ALA A 510 17.81 56.83 20.05
CA ALA A 510 18.47 56.93 21.35
C ALA A 510 19.81 57.70 21.24
N GLU A 511 20.61 57.42 20.21
CA GLU A 511 21.86 58.14 19.98
C GLU A 511 21.62 59.61 19.63
N LEU A 512 20.63 59.91 18.78
CA LEU A 512 20.26 61.29 18.45
C LEU A 512 19.81 62.06 19.70
N LYS A 513 19.07 61.43 20.62
CA LYS A 513 18.70 62.03 21.92
C LYS A 513 19.93 62.34 22.76
N ARG A 514 20.88 61.40 22.85
CA ARG A 514 22.14 61.60 23.60
C ARG A 514 22.95 62.77 23.02
N GLN A 515 23.04 62.87 21.70
CA GLN A 515 23.73 63.99 21.03
C GLN A 515 23.04 65.33 21.30
N LEU A 516 21.70 65.36 21.32
CA LEU A 516 20.93 66.55 21.69
C LEU A 516 21.18 66.97 23.14
N GLU A 517 21.21 66.02 24.08
CA GLU A 517 21.53 66.29 25.49
C GLU A 517 22.96 66.80 25.66
N GLU A 518 23.93 66.23 24.95
CA GLU A 518 25.32 66.69 24.96
C GLU A 518 25.46 68.10 24.37
N GLN A 519 24.76 68.39 23.26
CA GLN A 519 24.72 69.74 22.70
C GLN A 519 24.09 70.74 23.69
N ALA A 520 22.98 70.38 24.33
CA ALA A 520 22.36 71.22 25.35
C ALA A 520 23.30 71.47 26.55
N GLY A 521 24.07 70.46 26.96
CA GLY A 521 25.11 70.60 27.98
C GLY A 521 26.23 71.57 27.57
N ARG A 522 26.78 71.40 26.36
CA ARG A 522 27.79 72.32 25.81
C ARG A 522 27.28 73.75 25.69
N GLU A 523 26.02 73.92 25.26
CA GLU A 523 25.38 75.23 25.22
C GLU A 523 25.24 75.86 26.62
N ALA A 524 24.94 75.05 27.64
CA ALA A 524 24.88 75.49 29.02
C ALA A 524 26.26 75.91 29.56
N ASP A 525 27.31 75.14 29.26
CA ASP A 525 28.69 75.45 29.65
C ASP A 525 29.18 76.75 28.99
N VAL A 526 28.99 76.90 27.68
CA VAL A 526 29.32 78.14 26.97
C VAL A 526 28.54 79.33 27.55
N ARG A 527 27.27 79.13 27.90
CA ARG A 527 26.46 80.17 28.55
C ARG A 527 27.01 80.53 29.94
N ALA A 528 27.46 79.55 30.71
CA ALA A 528 28.08 79.76 32.03
C ALA A 528 29.41 80.52 31.90
N GLU A 529 30.30 80.10 31.01
CA GLU A 529 31.57 80.80 30.72
C GLU A 529 31.31 82.24 30.28
N LEU A 530 30.36 82.47 29.36
CA LEU A 530 29.97 83.83 28.95
C LEU A 530 29.47 84.66 30.13
N SER A 531 28.77 84.06 31.09
CA SER A 531 28.32 84.73 32.30
C SER A 531 29.48 85.10 33.25
N GLU A 532 30.48 84.23 33.39
CA GLU A 532 31.69 84.49 34.18
C GLU A 532 32.58 85.57 33.55
N VAL A 533 32.77 85.51 32.22
CA VAL A 533 33.49 86.54 31.47
C VAL A 533 32.77 87.89 31.62
N ARG A 534 31.43 87.90 31.53
CA ARG A 534 30.62 89.11 31.74
C ARG A 534 30.73 89.62 33.19
N GLY A 535 30.77 88.72 34.18
CA GLY A 535 31.01 89.05 35.58
C GLY A 535 32.39 89.66 35.81
N SER A 536 33.44 89.05 35.26
CA SER A 536 34.83 89.53 35.38
C SER A 536 35.05 90.87 34.65
N ALA A 537 34.46 91.04 33.46
CA ALA A 537 34.46 92.31 32.74
C ALA A 537 33.70 93.40 33.51
N SER A 538 32.59 93.05 34.17
CA SER A 538 31.86 93.95 35.07
C SER A 538 32.74 94.42 36.25
N TRP A 539 33.51 93.53 36.88
CA TRP A 539 34.44 93.89 37.97
C TRP A 539 35.62 94.75 37.49
N GLN A 540 36.20 94.46 36.33
CA GLN A 540 37.31 95.25 35.78
C GLN A 540 36.89 96.64 35.30
N LEU A 541 35.63 96.82 34.87
CA LEU A 541 35.10 98.14 34.47
C LEU A 541 34.53 98.92 35.66
N THR A 542 33.97 98.26 36.68
CA THR A 542 33.38 98.97 37.83
C THR A 542 34.40 99.37 38.90
N ALA A 543 35.50 98.64 39.08
CA ALA A 543 36.54 99.00 40.05
C ALA A 543 37.20 100.37 39.78
N PRO A 544 37.62 100.72 38.54
CA PRO A 544 38.15 102.06 38.27
C PRO A 544 37.07 103.15 38.30
N VAL A 545 35.82 102.84 37.97
CA VAL A 545 34.70 103.82 38.01
C VAL A 545 34.27 104.14 39.44
N ARG A 546 34.24 103.16 40.35
CA ARG A 546 34.03 103.40 41.80
C ARG A 546 35.20 104.16 42.42
N ALA A 547 36.43 103.79 42.10
CA ALA A 547 37.62 104.50 42.58
C ALA A 547 37.70 105.95 42.04
N ALA A 548 37.24 106.19 40.81
CA ALA A 548 37.09 107.55 40.26
C ALA A 548 35.95 108.32 40.94
N GLY A 549 34.81 107.68 41.21
CA GLY A 549 33.68 108.26 41.95
C GLY A 549 34.04 108.67 43.38
N ASP A 550 34.79 107.85 44.11
CA ASP A 550 35.23 108.14 45.47
C ASP A 550 36.31 109.24 45.50
N ARG A 551 37.16 109.33 44.47
CA ARG A 551 38.10 110.45 44.28
C ARG A 551 37.39 111.76 43.93
N LEU A 552 36.33 111.72 43.13
CA LEU A 552 35.52 112.93 42.85
C LEU A 552 34.72 113.37 44.09
N GLY A 553 34.14 112.43 44.83
CA GLY A 553 33.35 112.70 46.04
C GLY A 553 34.16 113.18 47.25
N SER A 554 35.48 112.93 47.26
CA SER A 554 36.41 113.51 48.24
C SER A 554 36.96 114.86 47.80
N PHE A 555 37.05 115.12 46.49
CA PHE A 555 37.43 116.42 45.94
C PHE A 555 36.32 117.48 46.12
N LEU A 556 35.04 117.10 46.00
CA LEU A 556 33.90 118.00 46.21
C LEU A 556 33.54 118.24 47.70
N ARG A 557 34.24 117.61 48.64
CA ARG A 557 34.08 117.80 50.09
C ARG A 557 35.20 118.63 50.73
N ARG A 558 36.13 119.16 49.93
CA ARG A 558 36.99 120.28 50.27
C ARG A 558 36.49 121.50 49.51
#